data_AF-A0A380Z6G9-F1
#
_entry.id   AF-A0A380Z6G9-F1
#
_cell.length_a   1.000
_cell.length_b   1.000
_cell.length_c   1.000
_cell.angle_alpha   90.00
_cell.angle_beta   90.00
_cell.angle_gamma   90.00
#
_symmetry.space_group_name_H-M   'P 1'
#
loop_
_entity.id
_entity.type
_entity.pdbx_description
1 polymer ?
#
loop_
_entity_poly.entity_id
_entity_poly.type
_entity_poly.pdbx_seq_one_letter_code
_entity_poly.pdbx_strand_id
1 'polypeptide(L)'
;MARDYAQIEVVKPTDEQLRQLMMLGESTKVDKYGCFTLKAGYRLDGEKKHLLRRSLTRRAYPYVVVRFDPDDLHGTVYVYDLNGVYLCDAIL
;
A
#
# COMPACT_ATOMS: atom_id res chain seq x y z
N MET A 1 0.40 -43.04 0.79
CA MET A 1 -0.84 -42.43 0.26
C MET A 1 -0.45 -41.25 -0.61
N ALA A 2 -0.52 -41.40 -1.93
CA ALA A 2 -0.17 -40.32 -2.86
C ALA A 2 -1.22 -39.22 -2.73
N ARG A 3 -0.77 -38.01 -2.39
CA ARG A 3 -1.64 -36.83 -2.27
C ARG A 3 -2.01 -36.42 -3.69
N ASP A 4 -3.26 -36.64 -4.10
CA ASP A 4 -3.73 -36.27 -5.42
C ASP A 4 -3.99 -34.76 -5.48
N TYR A 5 -2.96 -34.01 -5.89
CA TYR A 5 -3.01 -32.56 -6.03
C TYR A 5 -3.99 -32.08 -7.11
N ALA A 6 -4.47 -32.97 -7.99
CA ALA A 6 -5.40 -32.62 -9.07
C ALA A 6 -6.86 -32.46 -8.60
N GLN A 7 -7.21 -32.93 -7.39
CA GLN A 7 -8.58 -32.99 -6.87
C GLN A 7 -8.85 -31.97 -5.75
N ILE A 8 -7.96 -30.99 -5.52
CA ILE A 8 -8.11 -30.01 -4.44
C ILE A 8 -8.85 -28.76 -4.91
N GLU A 9 -9.87 -28.34 -4.16
CA GLU A 9 -10.47 -27.01 -4.34
C GLU A 9 -9.46 -25.91 -3.99
N VAL A 10 -9.08 -25.12 -4.98
CA VAL A 10 -8.17 -24.00 -4.81
C VAL A 10 -8.95 -22.74 -4.46
N VAL A 11 -8.80 -22.29 -3.21
CA VAL A 11 -9.35 -21.00 -2.77
C VAL A 11 -8.38 -19.89 -3.18
N LYS A 12 -8.88 -18.88 -3.90
CA LYS A 12 -8.09 -17.72 -4.29
C LYS A 12 -7.90 -16.77 -3.09
N PRO A 13 -6.73 -16.12 -2.98
CA PRO A 13 -6.52 -15.12 -1.94
C PRO A 13 -7.44 -13.92 -2.16
N THR A 14 -7.87 -13.32 -1.05
CA THR A 14 -8.57 -12.04 -1.02
C THR A 14 -7.60 -10.87 -1.30
N ASP A 15 -8.14 -9.71 -1.64
CA ASP A 15 -7.30 -8.54 -1.93
C ASP A 15 -6.44 -8.11 -0.73
N GLU A 16 -6.95 -8.24 0.50
CA GLU A 16 -6.14 -7.93 1.69
C GLU A 16 -4.98 -8.90 1.83
N GLN A 17 -5.21 -10.20 1.59
CA GLN A 17 -4.13 -11.20 1.60
C GLN A 17 -3.07 -10.89 0.54
N LEU A 18 -3.48 -10.42 -0.64
CA LEU A 18 -2.54 -9.98 -1.68
C LEU A 18 -1.75 -8.74 -1.26
N ARG A 19 -2.41 -7.74 -0.66
CA ARG A 19 -1.74 -6.52 -0.17
C ARG A 19 -0.71 -6.83 0.91
N GLN A 20 -0.97 -7.79 1.81
CA GLN A 20 -0.02 -8.18 2.84
C GLN A 20 1.31 -8.75 2.28
N LEU A 21 1.31 -9.23 1.03
CA LEU A 21 2.51 -9.73 0.34
C LEU A 21 3.36 -8.63 -0.32
N MET A 22 2.83 -7.39 -0.39
CA MET A 22 3.55 -6.26 -0.99
C MET A 22 4.65 -5.72 -0.07
N MET A 23 5.60 -4.98 -0.65
CA MET A 23 6.65 -4.32 0.12
C MET A 23 6.05 -3.29 1.08
N LEU A 24 6.55 -3.28 2.31
CA LEU A 24 6.16 -2.32 3.32
C LEU A 24 7.09 -1.11 3.24
N GLY A 25 6.53 0.05 2.90
CA GLY A 25 7.22 1.33 2.99
C GLY A 25 7.32 1.82 4.44
N GLU A 26 8.28 2.70 4.69
CA GLU A 26 8.37 3.41 5.96
C GLU A 26 7.12 4.27 6.21
N SER A 27 6.80 4.48 7.48
CA SER A 27 5.72 5.40 7.85
C SER A 27 6.03 6.81 7.35
N THR A 28 5.10 7.41 6.63
CA THR A 28 5.26 8.76 6.04
C THR A 28 4.25 9.73 6.62
N LYS A 29 4.65 11.00 6.69
CA LYS A 29 3.85 12.07 7.28
C LYS A 29 2.84 12.58 6.26
N VAL A 30 1.61 12.74 6.70
CA VAL A 30 0.54 13.34 5.90
C VAL A 30 0.53 14.86 6.07
N ASP A 31 0.45 15.60 4.97
CA ASP A 31 0.38 17.05 4.96
C ASP A 31 -1.06 17.56 5.20
N LYS A 32 -1.23 18.89 5.36
CA LYS A 32 -2.55 19.49 5.67
C LYS A 32 -3.63 19.22 4.60
N TYR A 33 -3.25 18.82 3.39
CA TYR A 33 -4.14 18.53 2.28
C TYR A 33 -4.43 17.03 2.12
N GLY A 34 -3.82 16.18 2.95
CA GLY A 34 -3.94 14.73 2.79
C GLY A 34 -2.94 14.16 1.78
N CYS A 35 -1.84 14.83 1.51
CA CYS A 35 -0.80 14.30 0.63
C CYS A 35 0.37 13.74 1.44
N PHE A 36 1.06 12.74 0.89
CA PHE A 36 2.30 12.24 1.45
C PHE A 36 3.35 12.07 0.35
N THR A 37 4.60 11.89 0.75
CA THR A 37 5.71 11.60 -0.17
C THR A 37 6.27 10.23 0.21
N LEU A 38 6.42 9.37 -0.79
CA LEU A 38 7.10 8.09 -0.63
C LEU A 38 8.51 8.24 -1.22
N LYS A 39 9.53 8.00 -0.39
CA LYS A 39 10.92 7.89 -0.87
C LYS A 39 11.18 6.42 -1.13
N ALA A 40 10.81 5.93 -2.31
CA ALA A 40 11.20 4.59 -2.69
C ALA A 40 12.71 4.58 -3.01
N GLY A 41 13.42 3.63 -2.41
CA GLY A 41 14.89 3.56 -2.47
C GLY A 41 15.42 3.17 -3.86
N TYR A 42 16.61 3.68 -4.16
CA TYR A 42 17.54 3.31 -5.25
C TYR A 42 16.93 3.04 -6.64
N ARG A 43 16.52 4.13 -7.31
CA ARG A 43 16.47 4.42 -8.78
C ARG A 43 15.18 5.12 -9.20
N LEU A 44 14.75 6.10 -8.42
CA LEU A 44 13.63 6.95 -8.81
C LEU A 44 14.13 8.37 -8.87
N ASP A 45 14.33 8.84 -10.10
CA ASP A 45 14.48 10.26 -10.37
C ASP A 45 13.21 10.97 -9.89
N GLY A 46 13.33 11.66 -8.75
CA GLY A 46 12.35 12.61 -8.25
C GLY A 46 11.52 12.12 -7.05
N GLU A 47 11.49 12.94 -6.01
CA GLU A 47 10.53 12.84 -4.92
C GLU A 47 9.11 13.10 -5.48
N LYS A 48 8.32 12.05 -5.72
CA LYS A 48 6.93 12.19 -6.19
C LYS A 48 5.96 12.24 -5.02
N LYS A 49 4.93 13.09 -5.13
CA LYS A 49 3.89 13.27 -4.11
C LYS A 49 2.69 12.41 -4.47
N HIS A 50 2.24 11.60 -3.52
CA HIS A 50 1.04 10.78 -3.66
C HIS A 50 -0.11 11.50 -2.97
N LEU A 51 -1.24 11.56 -3.66
CA LEU A 51 -2.46 12.16 -3.12
C LEU A 51 -3.26 11.07 -2.41
N LEU A 52 -3.55 11.24 -1.12
CA LEU A 52 -4.61 10.44 -0.53
C LEU A 52 -5.93 10.91 -1.13
N ARG A 53 -6.82 9.96 -1.38
CA ARG A 53 -8.19 10.26 -1.75
C ARG A 53 -8.78 11.27 -0.75
N ARG A 54 -9.59 12.19 -1.26
CA ARG A 54 -10.09 13.44 -0.63
C ARG A 54 -10.72 13.33 0.79
N SER A 55 -10.88 12.12 1.32
CA SER A 55 -11.44 11.81 2.65
C SER A 55 -10.41 11.74 3.78
N LEU A 56 -9.11 11.64 3.48
CA LEU A 56 -8.06 11.49 4.49
C LEU A 56 -7.50 12.85 4.88
N THR A 57 -8.00 13.39 5.99
CA THR A 57 -7.45 14.61 6.57
C THR A 57 -6.34 14.28 7.57
N ARG A 58 -5.27 15.09 7.56
CA ARG A 58 -4.16 15.01 8.54
C ARG A 58 -4.61 14.94 10.00
N ARG A 59 -5.75 15.55 10.32
CA ARG A 59 -6.29 15.57 11.70
C ARG A 59 -6.65 14.15 12.17
N ALA A 60 -7.14 13.31 11.26
CA ALA A 60 -7.47 11.92 11.59
C ALA A 60 -6.23 11.02 11.48
N TYR A 61 -5.37 11.25 10.48
CA TYR A 61 -4.22 10.39 10.19
C TYR A 61 -2.96 11.24 9.96
N PRO A 62 -2.16 11.53 11.00
CA PRO A 62 -0.95 12.35 10.87
C PRO A 62 0.21 11.59 10.19
N TYR A 63 0.19 10.26 10.30
CA TYR A 63 1.13 9.33 9.68
C TYR A 63 0.37 8.15 9.10
N VAL A 64 0.90 7.61 8.01
CA VAL A 64 0.36 6.43 7.32
C VAL A 64 1.48 5.49 6.95
N VAL A 65 1.13 4.22 6.79
CA VAL A 65 2.01 3.17 6.25
C VAL A 65 1.56 2.87 4.83
N VAL A 66 2.51 2.70 3.92
CA VAL A 66 2.22 2.49 2.51
C VAL A 66 2.74 1.12 2.11
N ARG A 67 1.91 0.35 1.41
CA ARG A 67 2.28 -0.90 0.76
C ARG A 67 2.27 -0.67 -0.75
N PHE A 68 3.32 -1.11 -1.41
CA PHE A 68 3.51 -0.90 -2.84
C PHE A 68 4.25 -2.07 -3.49
N ASP A 69 4.09 -2.20 -4.80
CA ASP A 69 4.91 -3.07 -5.62
C ASP A 69 6.18 -2.31 -6.06
N PRO A 70 7.40 -2.77 -5.72
CA PRO A 70 8.62 -2.10 -6.16
C PRO A 70 8.77 -2.08 -7.70
N ASP A 71 8.18 -3.03 -8.42
CA ASP A 71 8.22 -3.08 -9.88
C ASP A 71 7.18 -2.16 -10.54
N ASP A 72 6.13 -1.76 -9.80
CA ASP A 72 5.07 -0.85 -10.25
C ASP A 72 4.84 0.32 -9.28
N LEU A 73 5.91 1.07 -8.99
CA LEU A 73 5.78 2.20 -8.06
C LEU A 73 4.89 3.32 -8.59
N HIS A 74 4.77 3.45 -9.92
CA HIS A 74 3.91 4.45 -10.56
C HIS A 74 2.44 4.03 -10.61
N GLY A 75 2.14 2.78 -10.24
CA GLY A 75 0.79 2.27 -10.16
C GLY A 75 0.07 2.64 -8.87
N THR A 76 -0.71 1.69 -8.38
CA THR A 76 -1.54 1.88 -7.18
C THR A 76 -0.76 1.50 -5.93
N VAL A 77 -0.74 2.41 -4.96
CA VAL A 77 -0.23 2.12 -3.61
C VAL A 77 -1.38 1.99 -2.63
N TYR A 78 -1.19 1.21 -1.57
CA TYR A 78 -2.21 0.93 -0.57
C TYR A 78 -1.82 1.54 0.76
N VAL A 79 -2.75 2.29 1.34
CA VAL A 79 -2.51 3.11 2.51
C VAL A 79 -3.19 2.51 3.72
N TYR A 80 -2.43 2.41 4.80
CA TYR A 80 -2.84 1.86 6.08
C TYR A 80 -2.58 2.86 7.20
N ASP A 81 -3.35 2.76 8.29
CA ASP A 81 -3.00 3.44 9.53
C ASP A 81 -1.85 2.71 10.25
N LEU A 82 -1.36 3.28 11.35
CA LEU A 82 -0.29 2.68 12.16
C LEU A 82 -0.71 1.37 12.86
N ASN A 83 -2.00 1.07 12.93
CA ASN A 83 -2.53 -0.17 13.50
C ASN A 83 -2.71 -1.27 12.44
N GLY A 84 -2.40 -0.98 11.16
CA GLY A 84 -2.58 -1.92 10.05
C GLY A 84 -4.00 -1.98 9.51
N VAL A 85 -4.85 -0.99 9.79
CA VAL A 85 -6.19 -0.86 9.20
C VAL A 85 -6.06 -0.25 7.81
N TYR A 86 -6.61 -0.93 6.80
CA TYR A 86 -6.66 -0.42 5.44
C TYR A 86 -7.53 0.85 5.35
N LEU A 87 -6.98 1.91 4.76
CA LEU A 87 -7.65 3.21 4.64
C LEU A 87 -8.14 3.44 3.21
N CYS A 88 -7.25 3.37 2.23
CA CYS A 88 -7.57 3.55 0.82
C CYS A 88 -6.43 3.13 -0.11
N ASP A 89 -6.71 3.10 -1.39
CA ASP A 89 -5.76 3.18 -2.49
C ASP A 89 -5.35 4.64 -2.77
N ALA A 90 -4.14 4.82 -3.30
CA ALA A 90 -3.64 6.10 -3.80
C ALA A 90 -2.88 5.87 -5.12
N ILE A 91 -3.01 6.83 -6.03
CA ILE A 91 -2.35 6.80 -7.35
C ILE A 91 -1.28 7.89 -7.37
N LEU A 92 -0.24 7.62 -8.16
CA LEU A 92 0.90 8.50 -8.39
C LEU A 92 0.66 9.48 -9.53
#